data_AF-A0A523DFY3-F1
#
_entry.id   AF-A0A523DFY3-F1
#
_cell.length_a   1.000
_cell.length_b   1.000
_cell.length_c   1.000
_cell.angle_alpha   90.00
_cell.angle_beta   90.00
_cell.angle_gamma   90.00
#
_symmetry.space_group_name_H-M   'P 1'
#
loop_
_entity.id
_entity.type
_entity.pdbx_description
1 polymer ?
#
loop_
_entity_poly.entity_id
_entity_poly.type
_entity_poly.pdbx_seq_one_letter_code
_entity_poly.pdbx_strand_id
1 'polypeptide(L)'
;MEYTYHPKVFEELGRLGLRPTPTTAPALAKEFVNDLYRHELRTLRARLVAKDIPKAGYSDRVVALRKKYFLLSIRVELWAQAEV
;
A
#
# COMPACT_ATOMS: atom_id res chain seq x y z
N MET A 1 -8.08 16.58 -15.65
CA MET A 1 -9.00 15.76 -14.83
C MET A 1 -8.54 15.89 -13.40
N GLU A 2 -9.42 16.36 -12.54
CA GLU A 2 -9.17 16.46 -11.10
C GLU A 2 -9.87 15.32 -10.36
N TYR A 3 -9.33 14.95 -9.21
CA TYR A 3 -9.74 13.81 -8.41
C TYR A 3 -9.91 14.25 -6.96
N THR A 4 -11.09 13.99 -6.41
CA THR A 4 -11.35 14.14 -4.98
C THR A 4 -11.23 12.77 -4.31
N TYR A 5 -10.15 12.60 -3.53
CA TYR A 5 -9.87 11.34 -2.80
C TYR A 5 -10.81 11.16 -1.61
N HIS A 6 -11.26 9.93 -1.39
CA HIS A 6 -12.02 9.59 -0.19
C HIS A 6 -11.15 9.86 1.06
N PRO A 7 -11.67 10.56 2.10
CA PRO A 7 -10.85 11.01 3.24
C PRO A 7 -10.06 9.89 3.92
N LYS A 8 -10.70 8.74 4.19
CA LYS A 8 -10.02 7.57 4.77
C LYS A 8 -8.91 7.00 3.87
N VAL A 9 -9.09 7.03 2.55
CA VAL A 9 -8.05 6.56 1.62
C VAL A 9 -6.89 7.54 1.64
N PHE A 10 -7.17 8.85 1.61
CA PHE A 10 -6.15 9.89 1.70
C PHE A 10 -5.31 9.79 2.98
N GLU A 11 -5.93 9.58 4.14
CA GLU A 11 -5.23 9.39 5.42
C GLU A 11 -4.32 8.17 5.39
N GLU A 12 -4.81 7.04 4.89
CA GLU A 12 -4.04 5.78 4.83
C GLU A 12 -2.90 5.85 3.82
N LEU A 13 -3.09 6.49 2.68
CA LEU A 13 -1.99 6.81 1.75
C LEU A 13 -0.93 7.67 2.44
N GLY A 14 -1.35 8.65 3.25
CA GLY A 14 -0.46 9.47 4.07
C GLY A 14 0.38 8.64 5.05
N ARG A 15 -0.22 7.64 5.72
CA ARG A 15 0.51 6.70 6.60
C ARG A 15 1.54 5.86 5.84
N LEU A 16 1.32 5.62 4.55
CA LEU A 16 2.26 4.93 3.65
C LEU A 16 3.29 5.88 3.01
N GLY A 17 3.28 7.17 3.37
CA GLY A 17 4.20 8.18 2.85
C GLY A 17 3.79 8.80 1.52
N LEU A 18 2.55 8.57 1.04
CA LEU A 18 2.02 9.13 -0.19
C LEU A 18 1.01 10.24 0.11
N ARG A 19 1.17 11.39 -0.56
CA ARG A 19 0.20 12.49 -0.48
C ARG A 19 -0.26 12.87 -1.89
N PRO A 20 -1.31 12.20 -2.41
CA PRO A 20 -1.79 12.47 -3.76
C PRO A 20 -2.38 13.90 -3.84
N THR A 21 -2.18 14.54 -5.00
CA THR A 21 -2.81 15.82 -5.34
C THR A 21 -4.13 15.58 -6.08
N PRO A 22 -4.97 16.62 -6.28
CA PRO A 22 -6.15 16.50 -7.12
C PRO A 22 -5.86 16.05 -8.55
N THR A 23 -4.64 16.24 -9.05
CA THR A 23 -4.23 15.76 -10.39
C THR A 23 -3.59 14.37 -10.38
N THR A 24 -3.42 13.75 -9.20
CA THR A 24 -2.87 12.40 -9.10
C THR A 24 -3.95 11.37 -9.36
N ALA A 25 -3.84 10.63 -10.46
CA ALA A 25 -4.78 9.56 -10.75
C ALA A 25 -4.73 8.44 -9.68
N PRO A 26 -5.88 7.93 -9.20
CA PRO A 26 -5.91 6.89 -8.16
C PRO A 26 -5.24 5.58 -8.60
N ALA A 27 -5.22 5.29 -9.91
CA ALA A 27 -4.47 4.16 -10.47
C ALA A 27 -2.95 4.29 -10.23
N LEU A 28 -2.39 5.49 -10.43
CA LEU A 28 -0.97 5.76 -10.19
C LEU A 28 -0.63 5.64 -8.69
N ALA A 29 -1.49 6.16 -7.82
CA ALA A 29 -1.34 5.99 -6.37
C ALA A 29 -1.36 4.50 -5.97
N LYS A 30 -2.26 3.70 -6.56
CA LYS A 30 -2.36 2.26 -6.27
C LYS A 30 -1.14 1.48 -6.75
N GLU A 31 -0.59 1.84 -7.92
CA GLU A 31 0.65 1.25 -8.43
C GLU A 31 1.82 1.47 -7.47
N PHE A 32 2.01 2.72 -7.01
CA PHE A 32 3.04 3.04 -6.02
C PHE A 32 2.91 2.20 -4.74
N VAL A 33 1.68 2.08 -4.20
CA VAL A 33 1.42 1.27 -3.00
C VAL A 33 1.72 -0.22 -3.23
N ASN A 34 1.42 -0.74 -4.43
CA ASN A 34 1.71 -2.13 -4.79
C ASN A 34 3.22 -2.39 -4.86
N ASP A 35 3.98 -1.47 -5.45
CA ASP A 35 5.43 -1.60 -5.54
C ASP A 35 6.11 -1.50 -4.18
N LEU A 36 5.63 -0.60 -3.32
CA LEU A 36 6.08 -0.51 -1.93
C LEU A 36 5.79 -1.82 -1.17
N TYR A 37 4.58 -2.38 -1.30
CA TYR A 37 4.22 -3.66 -0.69
C TYR A 37 5.12 -4.81 -1.18
N ARG A 38 5.37 -4.90 -2.49
CA ARG A 38 6.26 -5.91 -3.07
C ARG A 38 7.70 -5.74 -2.59
N HIS A 39 8.17 -4.50 -2.46
CA HIS A 39 9.48 -4.20 -1.89
C HIS A 39 9.56 -4.71 -0.44
N GLU A 40 8.60 -4.37 0.43
CA GLU A 40 8.61 -4.82 1.83
C GLU A 40 8.53 -6.36 1.95
N LEU A 41 7.76 -7.03 1.08
CA LEU A 41 7.74 -8.50 1.02
C LEU A 41 9.10 -9.10 0.64
N ARG A 42 9.76 -8.54 -0.38
CA ARG A 42 11.09 -8.99 -0.79
C ARG A 42 12.11 -8.79 0.32
N THR A 43 12.07 -7.65 1.00
CA THR A 43 12.94 -7.35 2.14
C THR A 43 12.69 -8.31 3.30
N LEU A 44 11.42 -8.60 3.64
CA LEU A 44 11.08 -9.56 4.68
C LEU A 44 11.59 -10.97 4.35
N ARG A 45 11.47 -11.40 3.09
CA ARG A 45 12.01 -12.67 2.61
C ARG A 45 13.54 -12.69 2.66
N ALA A 46 14.20 -11.61 2.24
CA ALA A 46 15.65 -11.50 2.28
C ALA A 46 16.19 -11.67 3.70
N ARG A 47 15.57 -11.02 4.69
CA ARG A 47 15.91 -11.16 6.12
C ARG A 47 15.74 -12.60 6.62
N LEU A 48 14.70 -13.31 6.17
CA LEU A 48 14.54 -14.73 6.50
C LEU A 48 15.68 -15.58 5.93
N VAL A 49 16.04 -15.35 4.65
CA VAL A 49 17.12 -16.10 3.98
C VAL A 49 18.48 -15.81 4.61
N ALA A 50 18.72 -14.54 4.99
CA ALA A 50 19.91 -14.12 5.72
C ALA A 50 19.95 -14.62 7.18
N LYS A 51 18.86 -15.22 7.67
CA LYS A 51 18.67 -15.66 9.07
C LYS A 51 18.66 -14.51 10.09
N ASP A 52 18.42 -13.28 9.66
CA ASP A 52 18.23 -12.11 10.53
C ASP A 52 16.95 -12.21 11.36
N ILE A 53 15.99 -13.03 10.91
CA ILE A 53 14.75 -13.33 11.62
C ILE A 53 14.52 -14.83 11.69
N PRO A 54 13.88 -15.34 12.75
CA PRO A 54 13.54 -16.75 12.83
C PRO A 54 12.47 -17.12 11.79
N LYS A 55 12.54 -18.37 11.29
CA LYS A 55 11.49 -18.95 10.44
C LYS A 55 10.16 -19.08 11.16
N ALA A 56 10.20 -19.35 12.47
CA ALA A 56 9.02 -19.37 13.32
C ALA A 56 8.33 -17.99 13.33
N GLY A 57 7.03 -17.98 13.03
CA GLY A 57 6.24 -16.75 12.91
C GLY A 57 6.54 -15.92 11.65
N TYR A 58 7.20 -16.48 10.63
CA TYR A 58 7.36 -15.79 9.34
C TYR A 58 5.99 -15.51 8.69
N SER A 59 5.09 -16.49 8.71
CA SER A 59 3.72 -16.34 8.18
C SER A 59 2.97 -15.20 8.89
N ASP A 60 3.09 -15.09 10.21
CA ASP A 60 2.44 -14.02 10.98
C ASP A 60 2.98 -12.64 10.61
N ARG A 61 4.30 -12.53 10.36
CA ARG A 61 4.92 -11.29 9.87
C ARG A 61 4.41 -10.90 8.48
N VAL A 62 4.23 -11.88 7.58
CA VAL A 62 3.61 -11.64 6.26
C VAL A 62 2.15 -11.20 6.40
N VAL A 63 1.38 -11.79 7.32
CA VAL A 63 0.00 -11.39 7.60
C VAL A 63 -0.07 -9.97 8.15
N ALA A 64 0.79 -9.63 9.13
CA ALA A 64 0.89 -8.29 9.67
C ALA A 64 1.23 -7.26 8.57
N LEU A 65 2.15 -7.61 7.67
CA LEU A 65 2.47 -6.79 6.50
C LEU A 65 1.26 -6.60 5.59
N ARG A 66 0.53 -7.66 5.25
CA ARG A 66 -0.70 -7.55 4.43
C ARG A 66 -1.74 -6.63 5.06
N LYS A 67 -1.90 -6.66 6.39
CA LYS A 67 -2.81 -5.77 7.12
C LYS A 67 -2.42 -4.30 6.99
N LYS A 68 -1.12 -3.98 6.98
CA LYS A 68 -0.61 -2.61 6.72
C LYS A 68 -1.00 -2.10 5.33
N TYR A 69 -1.08 -2.98 4.33
CA TYR A 69 -1.42 -2.64 2.94
C TYR A 69 -2.88 -2.97 2.58
N PHE A 70 -3.81 -2.88 3.54
CA PHE A 70 -5.21 -3.25 3.29
C PHE A 70 -5.85 -2.44 2.15
N LEU A 71 -5.40 -1.22 1.87
CA LEU A 71 -5.88 -0.44 0.72
C LEU A 71 -5.81 -1.24 -0.60
N LEU A 72 -4.82 -2.12 -0.78
CA LEU A 72 -4.71 -2.94 -1.98
C LEU A 72 -5.89 -3.91 -2.19
N SER A 73 -6.61 -4.27 -1.13
CA SER A 73 -7.85 -5.08 -1.23
C SER A 73 -9.08 -4.24 -1.63
N ILE A 74 -8.98 -2.92 -1.62
CA ILE A 74 -10.04 -2.01 -2.02
C ILE A 74 -9.92 -1.71 -3.52
N ARG A 75 -11.05 -1.79 -4.22
CA ARG A 75 -11.20 -1.41 -5.64
C ARG A 75 -10.79 0.05 -5.84
N VAL A 76 -9.98 0.33 -6.86
CA VAL A 76 -9.33 1.65 -7.04
C VAL A 76 -10.34 2.74 -7.41
N GLU A 77 -11.46 2.36 -8.00
CA GLU A 77 -12.59 3.22 -8.33
C GLU A 77 -13.28 3.79 -7.09
N LEU A 78 -13.06 3.17 -5.91
CA LEU A 78 -13.55 3.65 -4.63
C LEU A 78 -12.55 4.57 -3.91
N TRP A 79 -11.36 4.80 -4.48
CA TRP A 79 -10.33 5.61 -3.83
C TRP A 79 -10.55 7.10 -4.03
N ALA A 80 -11.05 7.51 -5.19
CA ALA A 80 -11.30 8.88 -5.55
C ALA A 80 -12.44 8.97 -6.58
N GLN A 81 -13.14 10.10 -6.58
CA GLN A 81 -14.08 10.46 -7.62
C GLN A 81 -13.40 11.43 -8.58
N ALA A 82 -13.59 11.23 -9.89
CA ALA A 82 -13.15 12.21 -10.87
C ALA A 82 -14.19 13.32 -10.98
N GLU A 83 -13.74 14.56 -11.02
CA GLU A 83 -14.57 15.71 -11.31
C GLU A 83 -14.77 15.82 -12.83
N VAL A 84 -16.02 16.07 -13.23
CA VAL A 84 -16.46 16.18 -14.64
C VAL A 84 -16.24 17.60 -15.13
#